data_AF-A0A954UVU6-F1
#
_entry.id   AF-A0A954UVU6-F1
#
_cell.length_a   1.000
_cell.length_b   1.000
_cell.length_c   1.000
_cell.angle_alpha   90.00
_cell.angle_beta   90.00
_cell.angle_gamma   90.00
#
_symmetry.space_group_name_H-M   'P 1'
#
loop_
_entity.id
_entity.type
_entity.pdbx_description
1 polymer ?
#
loop_
_entity_poly.entity_id
_entity_poly.type
_entity_poly.pdbx_seq_one_letter_code
_entity_poly.pdbx_strand_id
1 'polypeptide(L)'
;MAEASIPVDLLNPGQAFACLGFLEAAEILLGNAQGGFDWSDESDVRFRLRADGEEDPFAVVLRFLANAEVHSIAPQRSNLCTNIWSVETRRQSEDVPFPYPLPDSPATLPAVLTDGEQQIVLDYWADNHNSTSRDNVKFWAGAGGYPGAALARDGLNLVRERMQDAVSDPFNIAAEQSSSFRLDWRRDYIPLDIGFSINKHANTRFVTVGYPVTEILAAVGLTHSRPEFISKLEYRYEILGVSAQSDLFDLFYMRASLGAPSLPFPHRVFRIDLGWPGKEGQARCITTVYEELPNA
;
A
#
# COMPACT_ATOMS: atom_id res chain seq x y z
N MET A 1 13.98 11.08 -19.34
CA MET A 1 12.98 10.99 -18.27
C MET A 1 11.61 11.00 -18.90
N ALA A 2 10.87 9.91 -18.73
CA ALA A 2 9.48 9.83 -19.14
C ALA A 2 8.60 10.35 -18.01
N GLU A 3 7.47 10.96 -18.35
CA GLU A 3 6.45 11.42 -17.42
C GLU A 3 5.08 10.93 -17.89
N ALA A 4 4.27 10.46 -16.94
CA ALA A 4 2.90 10.05 -17.16
C ALA A 4 2.02 10.47 -15.98
N SER A 5 0.70 10.31 -16.12
CA SER A 5 -0.25 10.55 -15.03
C SER A 5 -1.47 9.64 -15.05
N ILE A 6 -1.93 9.26 -13.86
CA ILE A 6 -3.09 8.39 -13.64
C ILE A 6 -4.15 9.11 -12.79
N PRO A 7 -5.45 8.79 -12.96
CA PRO A 7 -6.50 9.31 -12.09
C PRO A 7 -6.32 8.81 -10.65
N VAL A 8 -6.70 9.64 -9.68
CA VAL A 8 -6.63 9.30 -8.26
C VAL A 8 -7.77 9.93 -7.46
N ASP A 9 -8.39 9.15 -6.59
CA ASP A 9 -9.32 9.63 -5.57
C ASP A 9 -8.56 9.95 -4.28
N LEU A 10 -8.45 11.23 -3.95
CA LEU A 10 -7.74 11.69 -2.76
C LEU A 10 -8.45 11.31 -1.45
N LEU A 11 -9.74 11.01 -1.48
CA LEU A 11 -10.51 10.51 -0.33
C LEU A 11 -10.39 8.99 -0.18
N ASN A 12 -9.71 8.31 -1.11
CA ASN A 12 -9.28 6.93 -0.96
C ASN A 12 -7.80 6.88 -0.53
N PRO A 13 -7.50 6.76 0.77
CA PRO A 13 -6.12 6.71 1.27
C PRO A 13 -5.33 5.54 0.68
N GLY A 14 -5.99 4.43 0.33
CA GLY A 14 -5.34 3.32 -0.37
C GLY A 14 -4.75 3.76 -1.71
N GLN A 15 -5.46 4.60 -2.47
CA GLN A 15 -4.92 5.15 -3.72
C GLN A 15 -3.82 6.18 -3.47
N ALA A 16 -3.98 7.08 -2.49
CA ALA A 16 -2.94 8.03 -2.13
C ALA A 16 -1.62 7.33 -1.71
N PHE A 17 -1.71 6.28 -0.89
CA PHE A 17 -0.56 5.48 -0.51
C PHE A 17 0.01 4.69 -1.70
N ALA A 18 -0.85 4.22 -2.60
CA ALA A 18 -0.42 3.52 -3.81
C ALA A 18 0.29 4.42 -4.81
N CYS A 19 -0.04 5.71 -4.88
CA CYS A 19 0.74 6.70 -5.64
C CYS A 19 2.18 6.80 -5.12
N LEU A 20 2.35 6.83 -3.80
CA LEU A 20 3.69 6.75 -3.22
C LEU A 20 4.34 5.39 -3.51
N GLY A 21 3.59 4.30 -3.48
CA GLY A 21 4.08 2.98 -3.89
C GLY A 21 4.59 2.93 -5.33
N PHE A 22 3.90 3.59 -6.26
CA PHE A 22 4.37 3.76 -7.64
C PHE A 22 5.67 4.55 -7.69
N LEU A 23 5.77 5.64 -6.94
CA LEU A 23 6.97 6.46 -6.88
C LEU A 23 8.18 5.69 -6.31
N GLU A 24 7.96 4.92 -5.23
CA GLU A 24 8.96 4.03 -4.62
C GLU A 24 9.44 2.95 -5.60
N ALA A 25 8.49 2.29 -6.27
CA ALA A 25 8.80 1.27 -7.26
C ALA A 25 9.55 1.86 -8.46
N ALA A 26 9.13 3.02 -8.96
CA ALA A 26 9.81 3.70 -10.06
C ALA A 26 11.24 4.14 -9.67
N GLU A 27 11.46 4.60 -8.44
CA GLU A 27 12.81 4.92 -7.95
C GLU A 27 13.73 3.69 -7.99
N ILE A 28 13.22 2.53 -7.58
CA ILE A 28 13.99 1.27 -7.58
C ILE A 28 14.26 0.77 -9.01
N LEU A 29 13.25 0.86 -9.89
CA LEU A 29 13.30 0.24 -11.22
C LEU A 29 13.95 1.12 -12.29
N LEU A 30 13.78 2.44 -12.17
CA LEU A 30 14.18 3.42 -13.17
C LEU A 30 15.17 4.44 -12.62
N GLY A 31 15.04 4.83 -11.34
CA GLY A 31 15.86 5.86 -10.70
C GLY A 31 15.38 7.28 -10.98
N ASN A 32 15.80 8.21 -10.11
CA ASN A 32 15.46 9.65 -10.16
C ASN A 32 13.95 9.90 -10.28
N ALA A 33 13.15 9.15 -9.52
CA ALA A 33 11.71 9.25 -9.57
C ALA A 33 11.20 10.47 -8.78
N GLN A 34 10.30 11.21 -9.40
CA GLN A 34 9.65 12.40 -8.86
C GLN A 34 8.14 12.31 -9.06
N GLY A 35 7.36 12.84 -8.12
CA GLY A 35 5.91 12.77 -8.20
C GLY A 35 5.18 13.94 -7.55
N GLY A 36 3.87 13.98 -7.75
CA GLY A 36 3.02 15.02 -7.18
C GLY A 36 1.56 14.84 -7.60
N PHE A 37 0.65 15.39 -6.80
CA PHE A 37 -0.79 15.33 -7.07
C PHE A 37 -1.25 16.61 -7.75
N ASP A 38 -1.87 16.48 -8.92
CA ASP A 38 -2.47 17.59 -9.66
C ASP A 38 -3.98 17.59 -9.43
N TRP A 39 -4.44 18.55 -8.65
CA TRP A 39 -5.86 18.82 -8.39
C TRP A 39 -6.28 20.19 -8.95
N SER A 40 -5.59 20.69 -9.98
CA SER A 40 -5.98 21.94 -10.65
C SER A 40 -7.37 21.84 -11.29
N ASP A 41 -7.79 20.63 -11.66
CA ASP A 41 -9.17 20.25 -11.99
C ASP A 41 -9.71 19.27 -10.94
N GLU A 42 -10.59 19.73 -10.04
CA GLU A 42 -11.21 18.90 -9.00
C GLU A 42 -12.07 17.75 -9.58
N SER A 43 -12.42 17.79 -10.88
CA SER A 43 -13.16 16.71 -11.55
C SER A 43 -12.29 15.63 -12.19
N ASP A 44 -10.98 15.90 -12.35
CA ASP A 44 -9.98 14.95 -12.86
C ASP A 44 -8.68 15.13 -12.08
N VAL A 45 -8.71 14.75 -10.80
CA VAL A 45 -7.50 14.75 -9.98
C VAL A 45 -6.57 13.63 -10.45
N ARG A 46 -5.30 13.97 -10.69
CA ARG A 46 -4.31 13.03 -11.22
C ARG A 46 -3.06 12.96 -10.35
N PHE A 47 -2.43 11.80 -10.30
CA PHE A 47 -1.08 11.66 -9.80
C PHE A 47 -0.10 11.65 -10.97
N ARG A 48 0.89 12.54 -10.94
CA ARG A 48 1.96 12.65 -11.94
C ARG A 48 3.20 11.95 -11.43
N LEU A 49 3.85 11.19 -12.31
CA LEU A 49 5.08 10.46 -12.02
C LEU A 49 6.06 10.65 -13.17
N ARG A 50 7.29 10.99 -12.82
CA ARG A 50 8.43 11.10 -13.74
C ARG A 50 9.58 10.27 -13.20
N ALA A 51 10.30 9.58 -14.08
CA ALA A 51 11.51 8.84 -13.73
C ALA A 51 12.46 8.77 -14.93
N ASP A 52 13.66 8.25 -14.72
CA ASP A 52 14.62 8.01 -15.81
C ASP A 52 14.12 6.98 -16.83
N GLY A 53 14.72 7.00 -18.02
CA GLY A 53 14.29 6.20 -19.17
C GLY A 53 13.33 6.91 -20.14
N GLU A 54 12.83 6.12 -21.10
CA GLU A 54 11.93 6.54 -22.18
C GLU A 54 10.52 5.92 -22.08
N GLU A 55 10.37 4.86 -21.29
CA GLU A 55 9.09 4.17 -21.10
C GLU A 55 8.20 4.85 -20.04
N ASP A 56 6.88 4.72 -20.18
CA ASP A 56 5.92 5.16 -19.16
C ASP A 56 6.25 4.50 -17.80
N PRO A 57 6.52 5.29 -16.74
CA PRO A 57 6.94 4.75 -15.46
C PRO A 57 5.85 3.88 -14.79
N PHE A 58 4.55 4.14 -15.02
CA PHE A 58 3.48 3.27 -14.53
C PHE A 58 3.50 1.92 -15.25
N ALA A 59 3.73 1.92 -16.56
CA ALA A 59 3.82 0.68 -17.35
C ALA A 59 4.99 -0.20 -16.89
N VAL A 60 6.15 0.40 -16.58
CA VAL A 60 7.33 -0.31 -16.06
C VAL A 60 7.01 -0.96 -14.71
N VAL A 61 6.41 -0.21 -13.77
CA VAL A 61 6.04 -0.74 -12.45
C VAL A 61 5.01 -1.86 -12.56
N LEU A 62 3.96 -1.67 -13.37
CA LEU A 62 2.91 -2.68 -13.57
C LEU A 62 3.45 -3.96 -14.24
N ARG A 63 4.39 -3.82 -15.18
CA ARG A 63 5.07 -4.96 -15.78
C ARG A 63 5.92 -5.72 -14.77
N PHE A 64 6.69 -5.02 -13.93
CA PHE A 64 7.41 -5.64 -12.81
C PHE A 64 6.45 -6.43 -11.91
N LEU A 65 5.34 -5.81 -11.46
CA LEU A 65 4.36 -6.49 -10.61
C LEU A 65 3.71 -7.70 -11.30
N ALA A 66 3.44 -7.62 -12.60
CA ALA A 66 2.86 -8.72 -13.36
C ALA A 66 3.78 -9.96 -13.38
N ASN A 67 5.09 -9.73 -13.43
CA ASN A 67 6.10 -10.79 -13.47
C ASN A 67 6.60 -11.23 -12.08
N ALA A 68 6.48 -10.36 -11.06
CA ALA A 68 7.17 -10.54 -9.80
C ALA A 68 6.79 -11.82 -9.05
N GLU A 69 7.76 -12.60 -8.60
CA GLU A 69 7.54 -13.67 -7.63
C GLU A 69 7.51 -13.11 -6.20
N VAL A 70 6.78 -13.76 -5.30
CA VAL A 70 6.66 -13.32 -3.90
C VAL A 70 7.29 -14.34 -2.97
N HIS A 71 8.20 -13.88 -2.11
CA HIS A 71 8.78 -14.68 -1.04
C HIS A 71 8.82 -13.88 0.27
N SER A 72 8.96 -14.58 1.39
CA SER A 72 9.20 -13.98 2.71
C SER A 72 10.68 -13.97 3.02
N ILE A 73 11.13 -12.98 3.80
CA ILE A 73 12.48 -12.98 4.38
C ILE A 73 12.37 -13.26 5.88
N ALA A 74 13.27 -14.11 6.39
CA ALA A 74 13.42 -14.33 7.81
C ALA A 74 14.90 -14.31 8.24
N PRO A 75 15.19 -14.01 9.53
CA PRO A 75 16.55 -14.08 10.05
C PRO A 75 17.16 -15.47 9.89
N GLN A 76 18.48 -15.58 9.68
CA GLN A 76 19.19 -16.85 9.43
C GLN A 76 18.84 -17.94 10.45
N ARG A 77 18.83 -17.57 11.74
CA ARG A 77 18.63 -18.50 12.86
C ARG A 77 17.17 -18.65 13.29
N SER A 78 16.25 -18.00 12.57
CA SER A 78 14.82 -18.10 12.87
C SER A 78 14.25 -19.42 12.36
N ASN A 79 13.30 -20.01 13.10
CA ASN A 79 12.52 -21.15 12.65
C ASN A 79 11.21 -20.73 11.96
N LEU A 80 10.91 -19.43 11.91
CA LEU A 80 9.68 -18.93 11.29
C LEU A 80 9.69 -19.19 9.78
N CYS A 81 8.60 -19.69 9.21
CA CYS A 81 8.46 -19.87 7.77
C CYS A 81 6.99 -19.73 7.33
N THR A 82 6.81 -19.33 6.08
CA THR A 82 5.51 -19.13 5.42
C THR A 82 5.15 -20.26 4.45
N ASN A 83 5.94 -21.34 4.43
CA ASN A 83 5.76 -22.48 3.52
C ASN A 83 4.38 -23.14 3.63
N ILE A 84 3.74 -23.12 4.80
CA ILE A 84 2.39 -23.68 4.98
C ILE A 84 1.32 -22.92 4.20
N TRP A 85 1.61 -21.69 3.79
CA TRP A 85 0.77 -20.89 2.89
C TRP A 85 1.34 -20.85 1.47
N SER A 86 2.25 -21.75 1.10
CA SER A 86 2.88 -21.84 -0.24
C SER A 86 3.64 -20.57 -0.65
N VAL A 87 4.24 -19.87 0.31
CA VAL A 87 5.17 -18.77 0.06
C VAL A 87 6.56 -19.22 0.50
N GLU A 88 7.55 -19.13 -0.38
CA GLU A 88 8.93 -19.46 -0.05
C GLU A 88 9.43 -18.53 1.06
N THR A 89 10.12 -19.06 2.08
CA THR A 89 10.85 -18.24 3.04
C THR A 89 12.35 -18.32 2.78
N ARG A 90 12.95 -17.19 2.39
CA ARG A 90 14.39 -17.04 2.23
C ARG A 90 15.01 -16.59 3.54
N ARG A 91 16.15 -17.20 3.89
CA ARG A 91 16.92 -16.84 5.07
C ARG A 91 17.96 -15.80 4.70
N GLN A 92 17.99 -14.70 5.44
CA GLN A 92 19.00 -13.66 5.24
C GLN A 92 20.33 -14.10 5.86
N SER A 93 21.45 -13.85 5.17
CA SER A 93 22.79 -14.17 5.66
C SER A 93 23.08 -13.58 7.05
N GLU A 94 23.92 -14.24 7.85
CA GLU A 94 24.36 -13.71 9.15
C GLU A 94 25.10 -12.37 9.04
N ASP A 95 25.71 -12.11 7.87
CA ASP A 95 26.49 -10.89 7.61
C ASP A 95 25.61 -9.67 7.30
N VAL A 96 24.30 -9.87 7.10
CA VAL A 96 23.36 -8.78 6.80
C VAL A 96 22.44 -8.60 8.01
N PRO A 97 22.42 -7.42 8.65
CA PRO A 97 21.52 -7.18 9.77
C PRO A 97 20.08 -7.31 9.31
N PHE A 98 19.29 -8.07 10.06
CA PHE A 98 17.85 -8.11 9.85
C PHE A 98 17.27 -6.75 10.25
N PRO A 99 16.63 -6.01 9.33
CA PRO A 99 16.35 -4.58 9.56
C PRO A 99 15.16 -4.32 10.48
N TYR A 100 14.56 -5.36 11.07
CA TYR A 100 13.36 -5.28 11.89
C TYR A 100 13.59 -5.91 13.27
N PRO A 101 12.76 -5.58 14.27
CA PRO A 101 12.64 -6.39 15.47
C PRO A 101 12.39 -7.85 15.10
N LEU A 102 12.97 -8.78 15.87
CA LEU A 102 12.77 -10.21 15.63
C LEU A 102 11.27 -10.52 15.68
N PRO A 103 10.69 -11.08 14.59
CA PRO A 103 9.27 -11.37 14.56
C PRO A 103 8.97 -12.59 15.44
N ASP A 104 7.82 -12.58 16.11
CA ASP A 104 7.34 -13.69 16.94
C ASP A 104 6.45 -14.67 16.15
N SER A 105 6.08 -14.31 14.92
CA SER A 105 5.15 -15.08 14.08
C SER A 105 5.56 -15.02 12.61
N PRO A 106 5.34 -16.08 11.82
CA PRO A 106 5.53 -16.02 10.38
C PRO A 106 4.63 -14.99 9.70
N ALA A 107 3.49 -14.65 10.33
CA ALA A 107 2.50 -13.71 9.81
C ALA A 107 3.05 -12.28 9.63
N THR A 108 4.12 -11.95 10.34
CA THR A 108 4.78 -10.64 10.34
C THR A 108 6.13 -10.65 9.64
N LEU A 109 6.50 -11.75 8.97
CA LEU A 109 7.69 -11.73 8.13
C LEU A 109 7.51 -10.74 6.97
N PRO A 110 8.53 -9.94 6.62
CA PRO A 110 8.54 -9.11 5.43
C PRO A 110 8.28 -9.93 4.17
N ALA A 111 7.64 -9.31 3.19
CA ALA A 111 7.48 -9.86 1.85
C ALA A 111 8.42 -9.14 0.88
N VAL A 112 8.93 -9.87 -0.11
CA VAL A 112 9.72 -9.30 -1.19
C VAL A 112 9.17 -9.79 -2.52
N LEU A 113 8.95 -8.83 -3.41
CA LEU A 113 8.60 -9.02 -4.81
C LEU A 113 9.89 -9.04 -5.62
N THR A 114 10.09 -10.03 -6.49
CA THR A 114 11.29 -10.13 -7.35
C THR A 114 10.95 -10.43 -8.79
N ASP A 115 11.56 -9.68 -9.71
CA ASP A 115 11.62 -9.98 -11.14
C ASP A 115 13.08 -9.87 -11.59
N GLY A 116 13.71 -11.02 -11.90
CA GLY A 116 15.16 -11.08 -12.14
C GLY A 116 15.99 -10.59 -10.95
N GLU A 117 16.81 -9.56 -11.16
CA GLU A 117 17.67 -8.95 -10.14
C GLU A 117 16.97 -7.82 -9.36
N GLN A 118 15.81 -7.35 -9.85
CA GLN A 118 15.08 -6.26 -9.23
C GLN A 118 14.23 -6.78 -8.06
N GLN A 119 14.19 -6.01 -6.97
CA GLN A 119 13.45 -6.38 -5.77
C GLN A 119 12.72 -5.19 -5.15
N ILE A 120 11.48 -5.41 -4.72
CA ILE A 120 10.68 -4.44 -3.96
C ILE A 120 10.24 -5.09 -2.64
N VAL A 121 10.51 -4.43 -1.53
CA VAL A 121 10.21 -4.92 -0.18
C VAL A 121 8.89 -4.34 0.33
N LEU A 122 8.07 -5.20 0.92
CA LEU A 122 6.87 -4.84 1.66
C LEU A 122 7.06 -5.29 3.10
N ASP A 123 7.23 -4.32 3.99
CA ASP A 123 7.62 -4.59 5.37
C ASP A 123 6.97 -3.66 6.39
N TYR A 124 6.05 -2.80 5.97
CA TYR A 124 5.59 -1.71 6.82
C TYR A 124 4.95 -2.19 8.14
N TRP A 125 4.41 -3.40 8.12
CA TRP A 125 3.84 -4.11 9.27
C TRP A 125 4.87 -4.69 10.25
N ALA A 126 6.14 -4.75 9.88
CA ALA A 126 7.25 -5.21 10.72
C ALA A 126 7.70 -4.13 11.70
N ASP A 127 7.29 -2.88 11.51
CA ASP A 127 7.47 -1.84 12.51
C ASP A 127 6.71 -2.16 13.80
N ASN A 128 7.19 -1.57 14.88
CA ASN A 128 6.58 -1.63 16.18
C ASN A 128 6.72 -0.26 16.82
N HIS A 129 5.60 0.39 17.12
CA HIS A 129 5.56 1.74 17.68
C HIS A 129 6.41 1.85 18.96
N ASN A 130 6.42 0.81 19.80
CA ASN A 130 7.18 0.82 21.05
C ASN A 130 8.70 0.76 20.84
N SER A 131 9.18 0.23 19.71
CA SER A 131 10.63 0.10 19.43
C SER A 131 11.14 1.07 18.38
N THR A 132 10.29 1.50 17.46
CA THR A 132 10.67 2.33 16.29
C THR A 132 10.04 3.72 16.31
N SER A 133 9.11 3.99 17.22
CA SER A 133 8.22 5.18 17.21
C SER A 133 7.35 5.32 15.95
N ARG A 134 7.43 4.38 15.00
CA ARG A 134 6.57 4.29 13.83
C ARG A 134 5.43 3.34 14.14
N ASP A 135 4.19 3.82 14.04
CA ASP A 135 3.05 2.92 14.00
C ASP A 135 3.14 2.07 12.73
N ASN A 136 2.78 0.79 12.81
CA ASN A 136 2.95 -0.12 11.69
C ASN A 136 1.77 -0.11 10.72
N VAL A 137 0.72 0.68 10.98
CA VAL A 137 -0.47 0.90 10.13
C VAL A 137 -1.09 -0.42 9.66
N LYS A 138 -0.89 -1.49 10.43
CA LYS A 138 -1.29 -2.83 10.04
C LYS A 138 -2.80 -2.97 10.23
N PHE A 139 -3.55 -3.11 9.15
CA PHE A 139 -5.02 -3.18 9.20
C PHE A 139 -5.56 -4.61 9.16
N TRP A 140 -4.80 -5.61 8.70
CA TRP A 140 -5.24 -7.01 8.73
C TRP A 140 -4.74 -7.76 9.98
N ALA A 141 -5.56 -8.69 10.45
CA ALA A 141 -5.26 -9.53 11.62
C ALA A 141 -4.36 -10.74 11.33
N GLY A 142 -4.25 -11.14 10.05
CA GLY A 142 -3.65 -12.42 9.66
C GLY A 142 -4.39 -13.61 10.29
N ALA A 143 -5.69 -13.75 10.04
CA ALA A 143 -6.51 -14.82 10.63
C ALA A 143 -5.85 -16.20 10.40
N GLY A 144 -5.69 -16.98 11.46
CA GLY A 144 -5.00 -18.28 11.39
C GLY A 144 -3.50 -18.21 11.08
N GLY A 145 -2.87 -17.04 11.24
CA GLY A 145 -1.46 -16.82 10.93
C GLY A 145 -1.17 -16.38 9.49
N TYR A 146 -2.20 -16.06 8.69
CA TYR A 146 -2.03 -15.72 7.27
C TYR A 146 -1.04 -14.55 7.06
N PRO A 147 0.10 -14.76 6.38
CA PRO A 147 1.16 -13.77 6.31
C PRO A 147 0.90 -12.69 5.26
N GLY A 148 1.49 -11.50 5.49
CA GLY A 148 1.45 -10.41 4.51
C GLY A 148 1.99 -10.82 3.13
N ALA A 149 3.02 -11.67 3.10
CA ALA A 149 3.55 -12.22 1.85
C ALA A 149 2.54 -13.08 1.07
N ALA A 150 1.67 -13.83 1.76
CA ALA A 150 0.61 -14.58 1.08
C ALA A 150 -0.46 -13.64 0.53
N LEU A 151 -0.82 -12.56 1.25
CA LEU A 151 -1.73 -11.53 0.75
C LEU A 151 -1.18 -10.85 -0.52
N ALA A 152 0.11 -10.51 -0.54
CA ALA A 152 0.76 -9.92 -1.72
C ALA A 152 0.73 -10.88 -2.92
N ARG A 153 1.12 -12.15 -2.71
CA ARG A 153 1.08 -13.18 -3.77
C ARG A 153 -0.32 -13.37 -4.34
N ASP A 154 -1.31 -13.58 -3.47
CA ASP A 154 -2.68 -13.83 -3.89
C ASP A 154 -3.25 -12.62 -4.61
N GLY A 155 -2.98 -11.42 -4.08
CA GLY A 155 -3.34 -10.16 -4.71
C GLY A 155 -2.79 -10.05 -6.13
N LEU A 156 -1.49 -10.31 -6.34
CA LEU A 156 -0.90 -10.30 -7.68
C LEU A 156 -1.60 -11.31 -8.59
N ASN A 157 -1.75 -12.56 -8.15
CA ASN A 157 -2.34 -13.64 -8.95
C ASN A 157 -3.76 -13.32 -9.47
N LEU A 158 -4.53 -12.47 -8.78
CA LEU A 158 -5.86 -12.05 -9.22
C LEU A 158 -5.86 -11.06 -10.40
N VAL A 159 -4.74 -10.38 -10.66
CA VAL A 159 -4.71 -9.22 -11.58
C VAL A 159 -3.55 -9.21 -12.57
N ARG A 160 -2.51 -10.05 -12.43
CA ARG A 160 -1.31 -10.06 -13.29
C ARG A 160 -1.61 -9.91 -14.79
N GLU A 161 -2.55 -10.70 -15.30
CA GLU A 161 -2.89 -10.72 -16.74
C GLU A 161 -3.53 -9.43 -17.26
N ARG A 162 -4.04 -8.57 -16.37
CA ARG A 162 -4.75 -7.33 -16.72
C ARG A 162 -3.95 -6.06 -16.43
N MET A 163 -2.81 -6.17 -15.74
CA MET A 163 -2.03 -5.01 -15.30
C MET A 163 -1.53 -4.17 -16.47
N GLN A 164 -1.07 -4.81 -17.55
CA GLN A 164 -0.51 -4.09 -18.71
C GLN A 164 -1.58 -3.33 -19.51
N ASP A 165 -2.83 -3.78 -19.49
CA ASP A 165 -3.93 -3.13 -20.21
C ASP A 165 -4.53 -1.94 -19.45
N ALA A 166 -4.18 -1.80 -18.16
CA ALA A 166 -4.77 -0.80 -17.26
C ALA A 166 -3.76 0.26 -16.79
N VAL A 167 -2.69 0.50 -17.55
CA VAL A 167 -1.68 1.53 -17.28
C VAL A 167 -2.30 2.91 -17.04
N SER A 168 -3.35 3.27 -17.81
CA SER A 168 -4.00 4.57 -17.70
C SER A 168 -4.92 4.74 -16.49
N ASP A 169 -5.34 3.64 -15.86
CA ASP A 169 -6.23 3.62 -14.70
C ASP A 169 -6.00 2.36 -13.83
N PRO A 170 -4.81 2.24 -13.21
CA PRO A 170 -4.41 1.00 -12.52
C PRO A 170 -5.18 0.76 -11.23
N PHE A 171 -5.77 1.81 -10.64
CA PHE A 171 -6.54 1.71 -9.41
C PHE A 171 -7.95 1.15 -9.61
N ASN A 172 -8.38 0.97 -10.86
CA ASN A 172 -9.69 0.42 -11.20
C ASN A 172 -9.64 -1.05 -11.60
N ILE A 173 -8.49 -1.72 -11.44
CA ILE A 173 -8.35 -3.16 -11.68
C ILE A 173 -9.01 -3.93 -10.52
N ALA A 174 -10.29 -4.21 -10.67
CA ALA A 174 -11.10 -4.94 -9.71
C ALA A 174 -10.94 -6.46 -9.84
N ALA A 175 -10.97 -7.20 -8.73
CA ALA A 175 -11.03 -8.66 -8.72
C ALA A 175 -11.85 -9.19 -7.55
N GLU A 176 -12.44 -10.39 -7.70
CA GLU A 176 -13.00 -11.10 -6.55
C GLU A 176 -11.87 -11.43 -5.56
N GLN A 177 -11.98 -10.91 -4.34
CA GLN A 177 -10.88 -10.94 -3.39
C GLN A 177 -11.39 -11.25 -1.97
N SER A 178 -11.06 -12.43 -1.48
CA SER A 178 -11.48 -12.94 -0.17
C SER A 178 -10.68 -12.34 1.00
N SER A 179 -9.43 -11.92 0.76
CA SER A 179 -8.54 -11.31 1.77
C SER A 179 -7.70 -10.19 1.15
N SER A 180 -7.41 -9.15 1.94
CA SER A 180 -6.60 -8.01 1.51
C SER A 180 -5.86 -7.37 2.69
N PHE A 181 -5.01 -6.37 2.41
CA PHE A 181 -4.35 -5.57 3.45
C PHE A 181 -5.31 -4.60 4.15
N ARG A 182 -6.50 -4.33 3.54
CA ARG A 182 -7.54 -3.39 4.01
C ARG A 182 -7.11 -1.93 3.90
N LEU A 183 -6.19 -1.63 3.00
CA LEU A 183 -5.74 -0.27 2.71
C LEU A 183 -6.69 0.42 1.72
N ASP A 184 -7.40 -0.33 0.88
CA ASP A 184 -8.45 0.19 0.00
C ASP A 184 -9.84 0.00 0.62
N TRP A 185 -10.50 1.12 0.93
CA TRP A 185 -11.80 1.13 1.60
C TRP A 185 -12.97 0.65 0.73
N ARG A 186 -12.84 0.60 -0.61
CA ARG A 186 -13.94 0.22 -1.52
C ARG A 186 -14.36 -1.24 -1.37
N ARG A 187 -13.44 -2.10 -0.92
CA ARG A 187 -13.71 -3.51 -0.60
C ARG A 187 -14.33 -3.68 0.78
N ASP A 188 -13.93 -2.83 1.71
CA ASP A 188 -14.16 -3.06 3.13
C ASP A 188 -15.63 -2.89 3.50
N TYR A 189 -15.99 -3.48 4.63
CA TYR A 189 -17.33 -3.47 5.16
C TYR A 189 -17.27 -3.35 6.68
N ILE A 190 -18.23 -2.61 7.23
CA ILE A 190 -18.51 -2.60 8.66
C ILE A 190 -19.85 -3.31 8.83
N PRO A 191 -19.93 -4.34 9.69
CA PRO A 191 -21.21 -4.93 10.00
C PRO A 191 -22.12 -3.87 10.64
N LEU A 192 -23.29 -3.65 10.07
CA LEU A 192 -24.34 -2.80 10.64
C LEU A 192 -25.03 -3.45 11.86
N ASP A 193 -24.56 -4.63 12.28
CA ASP A 193 -25.12 -5.48 13.35
C ASP A 193 -26.63 -5.82 13.23
N ILE A 194 -27.24 -5.58 12.06
CA ILE A 194 -28.65 -5.90 11.75
C ILE A 194 -28.84 -7.29 11.11
N GLY A 195 -28.07 -8.30 11.56
CA GLY A 195 -28.29 -9.70 11.16
C GLY A 195 -27.73 -10.13 9.80
N PHE A 196 -26.91 -9.29 9.15
CA PHE A 196 -26.19 -9.62 7.92
C PHE A 196 -24.75 -10.07 8.22
N SER A 197 -24.30 -11.17 7.61
CA SER A 197 -22.91 -11.63 7.71
C SER A 197 -22.43 -12.12 6.36
N ILE A 198 -21.40 -11.47 5.82
CA ILE A 198 -20.84 -11.86 4.53
C ILE A 198 -20.36 -13.31 4.53
N ASN A 199 -19.77 -13.77 5.64
CA ASN A 199 -19.33 -15.16 5.80
C ASN A 199 -20.48 -16.18 5.72
N LYS A 200 -21.70 -15.79 6.12
CA LYS A 200 -22.89 -16.66 6.00
C LYS A 200 -23.50 -16.69 4.59
N HIS A 201 -23.10 -15.76 3.73
CA HIS A 201 -23.61 -15.63 2.36
C HIS A 201 -22.54 -15.75 1.27
N ALA A 202 -21.28 -15.96 1.67
CA ALA A 202 -20.14 -16.12 0.78
C ALA A 202 -20.36 -17.27 -0.21
N ASN A 203 -19.79 -17.15 -1.40
CA ASN A 203 -19.76 -18.16 -2.47
C ASN A 203 -21.12 -18.58 -3.08
N THR A 204 -22.24 -18.08 -2.56
CA THR A 204 -23.58 -18.45 -3.05
C THR A 204 -24.44 -17.27 -3.46
N ARG A 205 -24.19 -16.06 -2.93
CA ARG A 205 -25.00 -14.86 -3.24
C ARG A 205 -24.22 -13.56 -3.35
N PHE A 206 -23.11 -13.42 -2.61
CA PHE A 206 -22.29 -12.22 -2.62
C PHE A 206 -20.81 -12.59 -2.69
N VAL A 207 -20.07 -11.83 -3.49
CA VAL A 207 -18.61 -11.87 -3.58
C VAL A 207 -18.08 -10.49 -3.20
N THR A 208 -16.98 -10.45 -2.46
CA THR A 208 -16.25 -9.21 -2.19
C THR A 208 -15.35 -8.90 -3.36
N VAL A 209 -15.49 -7.70 -3.92
CA VAL A 209 -14.60 -7.19 -4.96
C VAL A 209 -13.60 -6.25 -4.30
N GLY A 210 -12.32 -6.47 -4.57
CA GLY A 210 -11.23 -5.61 -4.14
C GLY A 210 -10.39 -5.11 -5.30
N TYR A 211 -9.39 -4.30 -4.97
CA TYR A 211 -8.49 -3.66 -5.94
C TYR A 211 -7.04 -4.01 -5.60
N PRO A 212 -6.57 -5.21 -6.00
CA PRO A 212 -5.28 -5.73 -5.55
C PRO A 212 -4.08 -4.86 -5.89
N VAL A 213 -4.09 -4.17 -7.03
CA VAL A 213 -3.01 -3.25 -7.41
C VAL A 213 -2.89 -2.10 -6.41
N THR A 214 -4.02 -1.48 -6.04
CA THR A 214 -4.06 -0.44 -5.01
C THR A 214 -3.55 -0.97 -3.68
N GLU A 215 -4.01 -2.14 -3.23
CA GLU A 215 -3.62 -2.73 -1.94
C GLU A 215 -2.11 -3.03 -1.86
N ILE A 216 -1.53 -3.59 -2.93
CA ILE A 216 -0.10 -3.95 -2.98
C ILE A 216 0.77 -2.70 -3.04
N LEU A 217 0.44 -1.75 -3.92
CA LEU A 217 1.21 -0.52 -4.03
C LEU A 217 1.05 0.37 -2.80
N ALA A 218 -0.13 0.39 -2.15
CA ALA A 218 -0.29 1.07 -0.87
C ALA A 218 0.66 0.48 0.18
N ALA A 219 0.78 -0.85 0.24
CA ALA A 219 1.73 -1.51 1.13
C ALA A 219 3.19 -1.16 0.81
N VAL A 220 3.56 -1.02 -0.47
CA VAL A 220 4.89 -0.55 -0.91
C VAL A 220 5.12 0.91 -0.51
N GLY A 221 4.15 1.79 -0.74
CA GLY A 221 4.25 3.22 -0.38
C GLY A 221 4.43 3.41 1.12
N LEU A 222 3.80 2.54 1.91
CA LEU A 222 3.99 2.48 3.35
C LEU A 222 5.32 1.80 3.75
N THR A 223 6.22 1.30 2.91
CA THR A 223 7.50 0.75 3.40
C THR A 223 8.35 1.87 4.08
N HIS A 224 8.46 3.04 3.46
CA HIS A 224 9.35 4.13 3.91
C HIS A 224 8.65 5.39 4.44
N SER A 225 7.31 5.38 4.55
CA SER A 225 6.52 6.54 4.98
C SER A 225 5.38 6.13 5.89
N ARG A 226 4.91 7.02 6.77
CA ARG A 226 3.76 6.75 7.65
C ARG A 226 2.81 7.94 7.64
N PRO A 227 1.48 7.69 7.62
CA PRO A 227 0.53 8.69 8.08
C PRO A 227 0.82 9.08 9.53
N GLU A 228 0.50 10.31 9.89
CA GLU A 228 0.52 10.76 11.28
C GLU A 228 -0.43 9.89 12.11
N PHE A 229 0.10 9.35 13.20
CA PHE A 229 -0.70 8.64 14.20
C PHE A 229 -1.37 9.65 15.14
N ILE A 230 -2.70 9.70 15.14
CA ILE A 230 -3.48 10.52 16.08
C ILE A 230 -3.93 9.66 17.26
N SER A 231 -4.56 8.52 16.96
CA SER A 231 -5.00 7.56 17.97
C SER A 231 -5.12 6.14 17.37
N LYS A 232 -5.46 5.15 18.19
CA LYS A 232 -5.54 3.73 17.79
C LYS A 232 -6.40 3.48 16.53
N LEU A 233 -7.42 4.30 16.33
CA LEU A 233 -8.39 4.20 15.24
C LEU A 233 -8.40 5.45 14.35
N GLU A 234 -7.35 6.26 14.40
CA GLU A 234 -7.37 7.56 13.74
C GLU A 234 -5.98 7.94 13.26
N TYR A 235 -5.91 8.28 11.97
CA TYR A 235 -4.69 8.70 11.31
C TYR A 235 -4.95 9.98 10.52
N ARG A 236 -3.88 10.71 10.23
CA ARG A 236 -3.89 11.80 9.27
C ARG A 236 -2.82 11.57 8.21
N TYR A 237 -3.11 11.93 6.97
CA TYR A 237 -2.10 11.98 5.92
C TYR A 237 -2.19 13.31 5.18
N GLU A 238 -1.05 13.74 4.66
CA GLU A 238 -0.95 14.90 3.78
C GLU A 238 -0.36 14.46 2.45
N ILE A 239 -0.80 15.14 1.39
CA ILE A 239 -0.30 14.97 0.03
C ILE A 239 0.18 16.32 -0.51
N LEU A 240 1.22 16.28 -1.35
CA LEU A 240 1.78 17.48 -1.97
C LEU A 240 1.20 17.73 -3.35
N GLY A 241 0.78 18.98 -3.55
CA GLY A 241 0.17 19.48 -4.76
C GLY A 241 1.19 20.02 -5.73
N VAL A 242 1.01 19.69 -7.01
CA VAL A 242 1.73 20.29 -8.13
C VAL A 242 0.73 20.95 -9.07
N SER A 243 1.14 22.03 -9.72
CA SER A 243 0.40 22.56 -10.87
C SER A 243 0.92 21.95 -12.17
N ALA A 244 0.18 22.10 -13.26
CA ALA A 244 0.63 21.70 -14.60
C ALA A 244 2.01 22.27 -14.97
N GLN A 245 2.38 23.44 -14.44
CA GLN A 245 3.65 24.13 -14.71
C GLN A 245 4.69 23.97 -13.58
N SER A 246 4.35 23.31 -12.48
CA SER A 246 5.26 23.10 -11.35
C SER A 246 6.18 21.90 -11.60
N ASP A 247 7.38 21.97 -11.04
CA ASP A 247 8.25 20.80 -10.91
C ASP A 247 7.61 19.77 -9.97
N LEU A 248 7.92 18.49 -10.22
CA LEU A 248 7.52 17.38 -9.36
C LEU A 248 8.46 17.30 -8.15
N PHE A 249 7.97 16.68 -7.07
CA PHE A 249 8.76 16.53 -5.85
C PHE A 249 9.58 15.24 -5.87
N ASP A 250 10.82 15.34 -5.39
CA ASP A 250 11.63 14.16 -5.11
C ASP A 250 10.96 13.25 -4.07
N LEU A 251 11.27 11.96 -4.15
CA LEU A 251 10.74 10.93 -3.25
C LEU A 251 10.86 11.26 -1.76
N PHE A 252 11.92 11.97 -1.36
CA PHE A 252 12.10 12.41 0.04
C PHE A 252 10.95 13.29 0.54
N TYR A 253 10.52 14.28 -0.25
CA TYR A 253 9.43 15.18 0.14
C TYR A 253 8.09 14.45 0.14
N MET A 254 7.87 13.57 -0.84
CA MET A 254 6.65 12.77 -0.91
C MET A 254 6.52 11.82 0.30
N ARG A 255 7.61 11.14 0.70
CA ARG A 255 7.65 10.33 1.93
C ARG A 255 7.37 11.16 3.17
N ALA A 256 8.03 12.31 3.30
CA ALA A 256 7.90 13.18 4.47
C ALA A 256 6.46 13.71 4.61
N SER A 257 5.85 14.13 3.50
CA SER A 257 4.49 14.68 3.49
C SER A 257 3.46 13.72 4.09
N LEU A 258 3.62 12.40 3.92
CA LEU A 258 2.62 11.46 4.42
C LEU A 258 2.38 11.61 5.93
N GLY A 259 3.42 11.98 6.70
CA GLY A 259 3.32 12.21 8.14
C GLY A 259 2.68 13.54 8.56
N ALA A 260 2.07 14.27 7.62
CA ALA A 260 1.49 15.60 7.81
C ALA A 260 2.39 16.62 8.53
N PRO A 261 3.69 16.72 8.21
CA PRO A 261 4.51 17.80 8.74
C PRO A 261 4.12 19.13 8.07
N SER A 262 4.35 20.25 8.75
CA SER A 262 4.15 21.57 8.12
C SER A 262 5.24 21.82 7.06
N LEU A 263 4.92 21.53 5.80
CA LEU A 263 5.80 21.78 4.65
C LEU A 263 5.36 23.06 3.92
N PRO A 264 6.31 23.83 3.35
CA PRO A 264 6.02 25.10 2.68
C PRO A 264 5.53 24.91 1.24
N PHE A 265 4.84 23.80 0.95
CA PHE A 265 4.34 23.44 -0.37
C PHE A 265 2.80 23.49 -0.39
N PRO A 266 2.17 23.64 -1.56
CA PRO A 266 0.74 23.38 -1.69
C PRO A 266 0.45 21.95 -1.22
N HIS A 267 -0.50 21.80 -0.31
CA HIS A 267 -0.82 20.50 0.27
C HIS A 267 -2.31 20.41 0.61
N ARG A 268 -2.80 19.18 0.71
CA ARG A 268 -4.14 18.85 1.24
C ARG A 268 -3.96 17.82 2.35
N VAL A 269 -4.74 17.98 3.42
CA VAL A 269 -4.64 17.15 4.62
C VAL A 269 -5.94 16.37 4.79
N PHE A 270 -5.81 15.10 5.14
CA PHE A 270 -6.94 14.19 5.23
C PHE A 270 -6.89 13.41 6.54
N ARG A 271 -8.06 13.18 7.11
CA ARG A 271 -8.27 12.37 8.31
C ARG A 271 -8.88 11.03 7.94
N ILE A 272 -8.37 9.97 8.53
CA ILE A 272 -8.83 8.59 8.35
C ILE A 272 -9.38 8.09 9.67
N ASP A 273 -10.67 7.75 9.69
CA ASP A 273 -11.30 7.06 10.81
C ASP A 273 -11.38 5.56 10.53
N LEU A 274 -10.92 4.77 11.49
CA LEU A 274 -10.90 3.31 11.42
C LEU A 274 -11.93 2.69 12.36
N GLY A 275 -12.32 1.47 12.04
CA GLY A 275 -13.22 0.66 12.83
C GLY A 275 -12.78 -0.80 12.87
N TRP A 276 -13.53 -1.60 13.63
CA TRP A 276 -13.31 -3.05 13.74
C TRP A 276 -14.34 -3.76 12.84
N PRO A 277 -13.95 -4.44 11.75
CA PRO A 277 -14.88 -5.18 10.90
C PRO A 277 -15.38 -6.48 11.56
N GLY A 278 -14.90 -6.77 12.76
CA GLY A 278 -15.21 -7.95 13.56
C GLY A 278 -14.90 -7.66 15.02
N LYS A 279 -14.13 -8.55 15.68
CA LYS A 279 -13.79 -8.35 17.09
C LYS A 279 -12.75 -7.22 17.24
N GLU A 280 -12.94 -6.39 18.27
CA GLU A 280 -11.98 -5.36 18.65
C GLU A 280 -10.56 -5.95 18.78
N GLY A 281 -9.57 -5.23 18.24
CA GLY A 281 -8.16 -5.59 18.30
C GLY A 281 -7.71 -6.64 17.30
N GLN A 282 -8.60 -7.18 16.45
CA GLN A 282 -8.21 -8.15 15.43
C GLN A 282 -7.72 -7.47 14.15
N ALA A 283 -8.63 -6.84 13.42
CA ALA A 283 -8.36 -6.14 12.16
C ALA A 283 -8.95 -4.73 12.23
N ARG A 284 -8.37 -3.80 11.50
CA ARG A 284 -8.91 -2.47 11.29
C ARG A 284 -9.41 -2.37 9.85
N CYS A 285 -10.44 -1.58 9.64
CA CYS A 285 -10.90 -1.19 8.30
C CYS A 285 -11.15 0.30 8.29
N ILE A 286 -11.00 0.90 7.13
CA ILE A 286 -11.29 2.32 6.92
C ILE A 286 -12.81 2.49 6.90
N THR A 287 -13.31 3.46 7.66
CA THR A 287 -14.75 3.71 7.81
C THR A 287 -15.17 5.01 7.16
N THR A 288 -14.36 6.05 7.35
CA THR A 288 -14.61 7.39 6.87
C THR A 288 -13.28 8.05 6.57
N VAL A 289 -13.27 8.88 5.53
CA VAL A 289 -12.15 9.74 5.19
C VAL A 289 -12.72 11.11 4.88
N TYR A 290 -12.12 12.16 5.41
CA TYR A 290 -12.52 13.53 5.11
C TYR A 290 -11.29 14.43 5.02
N GLU A 291 -11.41 15.46 4.20
CA GLU A 291 -10.39 16.50 4.09
C GLU A 291 -10.49 17.46 5.28
N GLU A 292 -9.36 17.74 5.91
CA GLU A 292 -9.24 18.80 6.90
C GLU A 292 -9.05 20.13 6.16
N LEU A 293 -10.12 20.93 6.11
CA LEU A 293 -10.03 22.30 5.59
C LEU A 293 -9.23 23.16 6.58
N PRO A 294 -8.35 24.06 6.11
CA PRO A 294 -7.72 25.05 6.98
C PRO A 294 -8.80 25.78 7.78
N ASN A 295 -8.62 25.91 9.09
CA ASN A 295 -9.50 26.76 9.90
C ASN A 295 -9.53 28.16 9.25
N ALA A 296 -10.69 28.52 8.71
CA ALA A 296 -10.93 29.82 8.08
C ALA A 296 -10.79 30.98 9.08
#